data_AF-A0A0B2VZT2-F1
#
_entry.id   AF-A0A0B2VZT2-F1
#
_cell.length_a   1.000
_cell.length_b   1.000
_cell.length_c   1.000
_cell.angle_alpha   90.00
_cell.angle_beta   90.00
_cell.angle_gamma   90.00
#
_symmetry.space_group_name_H-M   'P 1'
#
loop_
_entity.id
_entity.type
_entity.pdbx_description
1 polymer ?
#
loop_
_entity_poly.entity_id
_entity_poly.type
_entity_poly.pdbx_seq_one_letter_code
_entity_poly.pdbx_strand_id
1 'polypeptide(L)'
;MCITLFLIPLSGEETHVIPDILELREQWNQSAAAEILKLAGVTEAVLRKAIGAFMIEVIINHGPKARRFCDKDPLSLLWMEYIHEIFPNSKFILLLRDGRATVHSIITRQIPVARFDTTRPEVHYERLVLDSRTEMRKILQFIDVEWSEDVLHHEKFVEKYVKLSPGEYSSSQVRMPIHREALSNWFDFYSFDVRSRMHQLAPMLAKLGYNPYDNRPNYTDLLYKHSLRDRK
;
A
#
# COMPACT_ATOMS: atom_id res chain seq x y z
N MET A 1 -6.58 -14.28 0.23
CA MET A 1 -6.79 -12.98 -0.46
C MET A 1 -5.59 -12.12 -0.16
N CYS A 2 -4.92 -11.53 -1.15
CA CYS A 2 -3.69 -10.75 -0.94
C CYS A 2 -3.96 -9.27 -1.19
N ILE A 3 -4.17 -8.48 -0.15
CA ILE A 3 -4.42 -7.05 -0.28
C ILE A 3 -3.05 -6.35 -0.32
N THR A 4 -2.79 -5.66 -1.41
CA THR A 4 -1.46 -5.28 -1.85
C THR A 4 -1.41 -3.80 -2.17
N LEU A 5 -0.62 -3.02 -1.42
CA LEU A 5 -0.24 -1.67 -1.86
C LEU A 5 0.83 -1.81 -2.97
N PHE A 6 0.52 -1.35 -4.17
CA PHE A 6 1.50 -0.98 -5.20
C PHE A 6 2.56 -2.05 -5.59
N LEU A 7 2.20 -3.35 -5.61
CA LEU A 7 2.94 -4.32 -6.42
C LEU A 7 2.27 -4.43 -7.77
N ILE A 8 2.70 -3.51 -8.63
CA ILE A 8 2.32 -3.37 -10.02
C ILE A 8 2.30 -4.69 -10.82
N PRO A 9 3.16 -5.72 -10.60
CA PRO A 9 3.10 -6.93 -11.42
C PRO A 9 1.90 -7.83 -11.10
N LEU A 10 1.18 -7.61 -10.00
CA LEU A 10 0.27 -8.60 -9.42
C LEU A 10 -1.16 -8.11 -9.17
N SER A 11 -1.46 -6.83 -9.35
CA SER A 11 -2.76 -6.23 -9.00
C SER A 11 -3.34 -5.33 -10.07
N GLY A 12 -4.67 -5.28 -10.13
CA GLY A 12 -5.46 -4.37 -10.97
C GLY A 12 -5.64 -2.97 -10.37
N GLU A 13 -6.64 -2.26 -10.89
CA GLU A 13 -7.02 -0.87 -10.58
C GLU A 13 -7.47 -0.66 -9.13
N GLU A 14 -7.40 0.59 -8.63
CA GLU A 14 -7.98 0.96 -7.34
C GLU A 14 -9.51 0.96 -7.43
N THR A 15 -10.19 0.33 -6.47
CA THR A 15 -11.65 0.29 -6.50
C THR A 15 -12.25 1.54 -5.89
N HIS A 16 -11.56 2.16 -4.92
CA HIS A 16 -11.99 3.27 -4.06
C HIS A 16 -13.26 3.00 -3.22
N VAL A 17 -14.15 2.10 -3.66
CA VAL A 17 -15.39 1.76 -2.95
C VAL A 17 -15.17 0.90 -1.71
N ILE A 18 -14.09 0.11 -1.66
CA ILE A 18 -13.73 -0.70 -0.49
C ILE A 18 -13.30 0.19 0.69
N PRO A 19 -12.39 1.16 0.55
CA PRO A 19 -12.09 2.06 1.66
C PRO A 19 -13.31 2.90 2.07
N ASP A 20 -14.15 3.34 1.13
CA ASP A 20 -15.36 4.11 1.44
C ASP A 20 -16.35 3.34 2.34
N ILE A 21 -16.62 2.05 2.05
CA ILE A 21 -17.53 1.24 2.88
C ILE A 21 -16.94 0.95 4.26
N LEU A 22 -15.61 0.80 4.34
CA LEU A 22 -14.92 0.59 5.61
C LEU A 22 -14.97 1.85 6.48
N GLU A 23 -14.79 3.03 5.88
CA GLU A 23 -14.97 4.32 6.57
C GLU A 23 -16.41 4.52 7.04
N LEU A 24 -17.39 4.22 6.19
CA LEU A 24 -18.80 4.33 6.54
C LEU A 24 -19.17 3.42 7.74
N ARG A 25 -18.63 2.21 7.78
CA ARG A 25 -18.78 1.31 8.94
C ARG A 25 -18.20 1.93 10.20
N GLU A 26 -17.03 2.56 10.10
CA GLU A 26 -16.38 3.18 11.25
C GLU A 26 -17.22 4.34 11.81
N GLN A 27 -17.80 5.15 10.92
CA GLN A 27 -18.73 6.21 11.31
C GLN A 27 -19.96 5.66 12.04
N TRP A 28 -20.54 4.54 11.59
CA TRP A 28 -21.66 3.90 12.29
C TRP A 28 -21.26 3.47 13.71
N ASN A 29 -20.10 2.84 13.84
CA ASN A 29 -19.61 2.31 15.11
C ASN A 29 -19.29 3.42 16.14
N GLN A 30 -18.85 4.60 15.68
CA GLN A 30 -18.53 5.74 16.54
C GLN A 30 -19.74 6.62 16.88
N SER A 31 -20.90 6.37 16.26
CA SER A 31 -22.09 7.19 16.44
C SER A 31 -23.07 6.62 17.47
N ALA A 32 -23.96 7.47 17.99
CA ALA A 32 -25.10 7.03 18.81
C ALA A 32 -26.02 6.04 18.07
N ALA A 33 -25.90 5.92 16.74
CA ALA A 33 -26.63 4.93 15.95
C ALA A 33 -26.15 3.49 16.21
N ALA A 34 -24.93 3.28 16.75
CA ALA A 34 -24.41 1.94 17.03
C ALA A 34 -25.32 1.14 17.99
N GLU A 35 -25.79 1.78 19.06
CA GLU A 35 -26.72 1.15 20.01
C GLU A 35 -28.10 0.88 19.38
N ILE A 36 -28.60 1.82 18.58
CA ILE A 36 -29.88 1.68 17.88
C ILE A 36 -29.83 0.51 16.89
N LEU A 37 -28.76 0.40 16.11
CA LEU A 37 -28.53 -0.70 15.17
C LEU A 37 -28.49 -2.05 15.89
N LYS A 38 -27.78 -2.10 17.03
CA LYS A 38 -27.71 -3.30 17.86
C LYS A 38 -29.08 -3.71 18.39
N LEU A 39 -29.91 -2.76 18.86
CA LEU A 39 -31.28 -3.02 19.29
C LEU A 39 -32.19 -3.46 18.15
N ALA A 40 -31.93 -2.99 16.93
CA ALA A 40 -32.63 -3.42 15.71
C ALA A 40 -32.16 -4.80 15.18
N GLY A 41 -31.24 -5.48 15.87
CA GLY A 41 -30.69 -6.78 15.45
C GLY A 41 -29.57 -6.68 14.40
N VAL A 42 -29.17 -5.48 14.00
CA VAL A 42 -28.02 -5.23 13.12
C VAL A 42 -26.75 -5.29 13.97
N THR A 43 -26.34 -6.50 14.30
CA THR A 43 -25.13 -6.75 15.10
C THR A 43 -23.86 -6.62 14.28
N GLU A 44 -22.71 -6.48 14.95
CA GLU A 44 -21.39 -6.47 14.30
C GLU A 44 -21.16 -7.70 13.42
N ALA A 45 -21.67 -8.87 13.82
CA ALA A 45 -21.57 -10.07 13.02
C ALA A 45 -22.36 -10.00 11.70
N VAL A 46 -23.49 -9.29 11.69
CA VAL A 46 -24.31 -9.06 10.49
C VAL A 46 -23.60 -8.07 9.57
N LEU A 47 -23.12 -6.94 10.11
CA LEU A 47 -22.36 -5.94 9.35
C LEU A 47 -21.10 -6.55 8.73
N ARG A 48 -20.35 -7.34 9.50
CA ARG A 48 -19.15 -8.02 9.02
C ARG A 48 -19.43 -8.97 7.86
N LYS A 49 -20.53 -9.73 7.92
CA LYS A 49 -20.94 -10.61 6.80
C LYS A 49 -21.36 -9.80 5.57
N ALA A 50 -22.13 -8.72 5.77
CA ALA A 50 -22.59 -7.88 4.67
C ALA A 50 -21.43 -7.17 3.96
N ILE A 51 -20.52 -6.56 4.73
CA ILE A 51 -19.32 -5.90 4.20
C ILE A 51 -18.40 -6.92 3.54
N GLY A 52 -18.21 -8.10 4.15
CA GLY A 52 -17.44 -9.18 3.55
C GLY A 52 -18.01 -9.64 2.21
N ALA A 53 -19.33 -9.80 2.09
CA ALA A 53 -19.98 -10.13 0.83
C ALA A 53 -19.80 -9.04 -0.22
N PHE A 54 -19.95 -7.77 0.15
CA PHE A 54 -19.68 -6.63 -0.72
C PHE A 54 -18.23 -6.63 -1.24
N MET A 55 -17.26 -6.76 -0.34
CA MET A 55 -15.84 -6.80 -0.69
C MET A 55 -15.52 -7.97 -1.62
N ILE A 56 -16.03 -9.17 -1.34
CA ILE A 56 -15.86 -10.34 -2.22
C ILE A 56 -16.39 -10.02 -3.61
N GLU A 57 -17.61 -9.49 -3.71
CA GLU A 57 -18.27 -9.24 -4.99
C GLU A 57 -17.49 -8.23 -5.83
N VAL A 58 -17.03 -7.14 -5.22
CA VAL A 58 -16.17 -6.14 -5.87
C VAL A 58 -14.86 -6.77 -6.31
N ILE A 59 -14.12 -7.39 -5.39
CA ILE A 59 -12.79 -7.97 -5.65
C ILE A 59 -12.84 -9.04 -6.76
N ILE A 60 -13.87 -9.88 -6.79
CA ILE A 60 -13.98 -10.98 -7.75
C ILE A 60 -14.45 -10.51 -9.14
N ASN A 61 -15.22 -9.43 -9.24
CA ASN A 61 -15.89 -9.05 -10.48
C ASN A 61 -15.38 -7.76 -11.13
N HIS A 62 -14.58 -6.93 -10.44
CA HIS A 62 -13.98 -5.74 -11.07
C HIS A 62 -12.80 -6.10 -12.01
N GLY A 63 -12.22 -7.29 -11.86
CA GLY A 63 -11.03 -7.75 -12.61
C GLY A 63 -11.19 -9.12 -13.30
N PRO A 64 -10.18 -9.56 -14.06
CA PRO A 64 -10.15 -10.89 -14.65
C PRO A 64 -10.14 -11.98 -13.56
N LYS A 65 -10.76 -13.13 -13.85
CA LYS A 65 -10.78 -14.27 -12.91
C LYS A 65 -9.37 -14.84 -12.75
N ALA A 66 -8.98 -15.07 -11.50
CA ALA A 66 -7.68 -15.64 -11.14
C ALA A 66 -7.83 -16.64 -9.99
N ARG A 67 -6.84 -17.52 -9.82
CA ARG A 67 -6.79 -18.47 -8.69
C ARG A 67 -6.66 -17.74 -7.34
N ARG A 68 -6.03 -16.57 -7.34
CA ARG A 68 -5.80 -15.74 -6.16
C ARG A 68 -6.23 -14.32 -6.48
N PHE A 69 -7.04 -13.75 -5.60
CA PHE A 69 -7.51 -12.39 -5.71
C PHE A 69 -6.65 -11.44 -4.88
N CYS A 70 -6.48 -10.25 -5.41
CA CYS A 70 -5.81 -9.13 -4.78
C CYS A 70 -6.67 -7.88 -4.86
N ASP A 71 -6.37 -6.95 -3.97
CA ASP A 71 -7.01 -5.64 -3.89
C ASP A 71 -5.91 -4.60 -3.63
N LYS A 72 -5.93 -3.48 -4.35
CA LYS A 72 -4.97 -2.39 -4.19
C LYS A 72 -5.71 -1.09 -3.94
N ASP A 73 -6.13 -0.91 -2.69
CA ASP A 73 -6.67 0.35 -2.21
C ASP A 73 -5.82 0.85 -1.03
N PRO A 74 -5.05 1.95 -1.19
CA PRO A 74 -4.08 2.35 -0.18
C PRO A 74 -4.65 2.57 1.23
N LEU A 75 -5.88 3.10 1.29
CA LEU A 75 -6.58 3.42 2.53
C LEU A 75 -7.17 2.19 3.23
N SER A 76 -7.40 1.09 2.52
CA SER A 76 -7.97 -0.14 3.10
C SER A 76 -7.10 -0.71 4.22
N LEU A 77 -5.78 -0.45 4.22
CA LEU A 77 -4.89 -0.90 5.29
C LEU A 77 -5.18 -0.25 6.65
N LEU A 78 -5.87 0.89 6.70
CA LEU A 78 -6.29 1.49 7.98
C LEU A 78 -7.21 0.56 8.78
N TRP A 79 -7.94 -0.31 8.11
CA TRP A 79 -8.86 -1.29 8.71
C TRP A 79 -8.37 -2.73 8.57
N MET A 80 -7.07 -2.94 8.42
CA MET A 80 -6.52 -4.28 8.16
C MET A 80 -6.84 -5.31 9.27
N GLU A 81 -7.03 -4.88 10.53
CA GLU A 81 -7.53 -5.76 11.61
C GLU A 81 -8.90 -6.32 11.28
N TYR A 82 -9.84 -5.42 10.98
CA TYR A 82 -11.20 -5.77 10.64
C TYR A 82 -11.29 -6.61 9.36
N ILE A 83 -10.48 -6.28 8.35
CA ILE A 83 -10.39 -7.08 7.12
C ILE A 83 -9.86 -8.49 7.42
N HIS A 84 -8.91 -8.63 8.35
CA HIS A 84 -8.40 -9.94 8.77
C HIS A 84 -9.47 -10.76 9.52
N GLU A 85 -10.33 -10.11 10.31
CA GLU A 85 -11.48 -10.79 10.92
C GLU A 85 -12.48 -11.30 9.87
N ILE A 86 -12.74 -10.53 8.81
CA ILE A 86 -13.60 -10.95 7.71
C ILE A 86 -12.94 -12.08 6.90
N PHE A 87 -11.64 -11.95 6.63
CA PHE A 87 -10.86 -12.85 5.81
C PHE A 87 -9.64 -13.36 6.58
N PRO A 88 -9.77 -14.42 7.40
CA PRO A 88 -8.67 -14.91 8.25
C PRO A 88 -7.43 -15.38 7.47
N ASN A 89 -7.62 -15.80 6.22
CA ASN A 89 -6.52 -16.20 5.33
C ASN A 89 -6.01 -15.06 4.44
N SER A 90 -6.36 -13.80 4.76
CA SER A 90 -5.85 -12.64 4.05
C SER A 90 -4.41 -12.33 4.45
N LYS A 91 -3.63 -11.87 3.48
CA LYS A 91 -2.26 -11.39 3.67
C LYS A 91 -2.20 -9.94 3.23
N PHE A 92 -1.43 -9.13 3.95
CA PHE A 92 -1.29 -7.70 3.73
C PHE A 92 0.15 -7.36 3.41
N ILE A 93 0.35 -6.49 2.43
CA ILE A 93 1.66 -5.95 2.07
C ILE A 93 1.61 -4.43 2.22
N LEU A 94 2.27 -3.91 3.26
CA LEU A 94 2.43 -2.47 3.48
C LEU A 94 3.70 -1.98 2.76
N LEU A 95 3.51 -1.18 1.73
CA LEU A 95 4.62 -0.52 1.04
C LEU A 95 4.99 0.77 1.80
N LEU A 96 6.18 0.77 2.39
CA LEU A 96 6.80 1.96 2.97
C LEU A 96 7.59 2.72 1.92
N ARG A 97 7.62 4.04 2.04
CA ARG A 97 8.47 4.91 1.22
C ARG A 97 8.92 6.06 2.09
N ASP A 98 10.06 6.68 1.76
CA ASP A 98 10.49 7.91 2.40
C ASP A 98 9.35 8.93 2.36
N GLY A 99 8.87 9.36 3.54
CA GLY A 99 7.74 10.28 3.66
C GLY A 99 7.96 11.59 2.89
N ARG A 100 9.22 12.00 2.72
CA ARG A 100 9.61 13.17 1.91
C ARG A 100 9.37 12.91 0.42
N ALA A 101 9.73 11.73 -0.07
CA ALA A 101 9.45 11.34 -1.45
C ALA A 101 7.94 11.24 -1.72
N THR A 102 7.18 10.69 -0.78
CA THR A 102 5.72 10.58 -0.86
C THR A 102 5.04 11.95 -0.88
N VAL A 103 5.36 12.83 0.08
CA VAL A 103 4.81 14.19 0.14
C VAL A 103 5.18 15.01 -1.09
N HIS A 104 6.45 14.95 -1.53
CA HIS A 104 6.85 15.58 -2.79
C HIS A 104 6.01 15.10 -3.98
N SER A 105 5.80 13.78 -4.11
CA SER A 105 4.99 13.19 -5.17
C SER A 105 3.52 13.65 -5.12
N ILE A 106 2.95 13.78 -3.93
CA ILE A 106 1.59 14.29 -3.73
C ILE A 106 1.49 15.76 -4.14
N ILE A 107 2.42 16.60 -3.66
CA ILE A 107 2.40 18.05 -3.92
C ILE A 107 2.57 18.34 -5.41
N THR A 108 3.59 17.72 -6.04
CA THR A 108 3.90 17.96 -7.46
C THR A 108 2.80 17.50 -8.40
N ARG A 109 1.98 16.52 -7.98
CA ARG A 109 0.88 15.96 -8.77
C ARG A 109 -0.49 16.43 -8.35
N GLN A 110 -0.58 17.23 -7.29
CA GLN A 110 -1.82 17.75 -6.73
C GLN A 110 -2.81 16.62 -6.39
N ILE A 111 -2.30 15.54 -5.77
CA ILE A 111 -3.13 14.40 -5.34
C ILE A 111 -3.85 14.77 -4.04
N PRO A 112 -5.18 14.61 -3.93
CA PRO A 112 -5.91 14.80 -2.68
C PRO A 112 -5.56 13.70 -1.65
N VAL A 113 -5.40 14.07 -0.38
CA VAL A 113 -4.92 13.16 0.68
C VAL A 113 -5.91 13.07 1.85
N ALA A 114 -6.24 11.85 2.27
CA ALA A 114 -6.88 11.54 3.55
C ALA A 114 -5.83 11.11 4.60
N ARG A 115 -6.13 11.23 5.91
CA ARG A 115 -5.17 10.98 7.01
C ARG A 115 -4.79 9.50 7.17
N PHE A 116 -3.57 9.21 7.64
CA PHE A 116 -3.02 7.86 7.84
C PHE A 116 -2.35 7.66 9.21
N ASP A 117 -2.47 6.45 9.77
CA ASP A 117 -1.65 5.93 10.89
C ASP A 117 -1.20 4.48 10.59
N THR A 118 -0.02 4.07 11.04
CA THR A 118 0.60 2.78 10.66
C THR A 118 1.38 2.13 11.80
N THR A 119 1.05 0.88 12.11
CA THR A 119 1.91 -0.12 12.77
C THR A 119 1.64 -1.44 12.04
N ARG A 120 2.65 -2.23 11.56
CA ARG A 120 2.60 -3.63 10.99
C ARG A 120 3.61 -3.86 9.83
N PRO A 121 3.79 -5.09 9.26
CA PRO A 121 5.05 -5.48 8.61
C PRO A 121 5.28 -4.79 7.26
N GLU A 122 6.55 -4.55 6.95
CA GLU A 122 6.99 -3.41 6.15
C GLU A 122 7.80 -3.83 4.91
N VAL A 123 7.49 -3.28 3.73
CA VAL A 123 8.31 -3.39 2.52
C VAL A 123 8.72 -2.00 2.07
N HIS A 124 10.02 -1.67 2.11
CA HIS A 124 10.49 -0.37 1.61
C HIS A 124 10.53 -0.32 0.08
N TYR A 125 9.83 0.65 -0.51
CA TYR A 125 9.80 0.96 -1.93
C TYR A 125 11.21 1.12 -2.50
N GLU A 126 12.11 1.80 -1.79
CA GLU A 126 13.46 2.03 -2.28
C GLU A 126 14.23 0.71 -2.41
N ARG A 127 13.99 -0.26 -1.53
CA ARG A 127 14.57 -1.61 -1.65
C ARG A 127 13.97 -2.36 -2.82
N LEU A 128 12.65 -2.31 -2.98
CA LEU A 128 11.94 -2.94 -4.10
C LEU A 128 12.46 -2.45 -5.46
N VAL A 129 12.80 -1.16 -5.58
CA VAL A 129 13.35 -0.58 -6.82
C VAL A 129 14.86 -0.86 -6.98
N LEU A 130 15.62 -0.89 -5.89
CA LEU A 130 17.08 -1.12 -5.94
C LEU A 130 17.44 -2.59 -6.18
N ASP A 131 16.73 -3.53 -5.57
CA ASP A 131 16.94 -4.98 -5.65
C ASP A 131 15.62 -5.75 -5.83
N SER A 132 14.95 -5.49 -6.95
CA SER A 132 13.60 -6.00 -7.24
C SER A 132 13.51 -7.52 -7.21
N ARG A 133 14.52 -8.23 -7.72
CA ARG A 133 14.52 -9.70 -7.74
C ARG A 133 14.49 -10.29 -6.33
N THR A 134 15.32 -9.79 -5.43
CA THR A 134 15.39 -10.29 -4.05
C THR A 134 14.10 -9.97 -3.29
N GLU A 135 13.61 -8.74 -3.38
CA GLU A 135 12.41 -8.33 -2.65
C GLU A 135 11.15 -9.02 -3.21
N MET A 136 11.03 -9.19 -4.53
CA MET A 136 9.93 -9.95 -5.13
C MET A 136 9.93 -11.42 -4.72
N ARG A 137 11.10 -12.06 -4.58
CA ARG A 137 11.16 -13.44 -4.06
C ARG A 137 10.62 -13.54 -2.65
N LYS A 138 11.01 -12.62 -1.76
CA LYS A 138 10.51 -12.57 -0.38
C LYS A 138 9.01 -12.37 -0.35
N ILE A 139 8.51 -11.46 -1.18
CA ILE A 139 7.07 -11.17 -1.29
C ILE A 139 6.32 -12.41 -1.78
N LEU A 140 6.73 -13.02 -2.89
CA LEU A 140 6.07 -14.21 -3.46
C LEU A 140 6.08 -15.37 -2.46
N GLN A 141 7.20 -15.60 -1.77
CA GLN A 141 7.29 -16.59 -0.70
C GLN A 141 6.32 -16.28 0.45
N PHE A 142 6.27 -15.03 0.91
CA PHE A 142 5.35 -14.61 1.96
C PHE A 142 3.90 -14.85 1.55
N ILE A 143 3.54 -14.57 0.30
CA ILE A 143 2.19 -14.80 -0.21
C ILE A 143 1.94 -16.22 -0.70
N ASP A 144 2.91 -17.12 -0.58
CA ASP A 144 2.87 -18.53 -1.00
C ASP A 144 2.65 -18.70 -2.53
N VAL A 145 3.25 -17.84 -3.35
CA VAL A 145 3.22 -17.91 -4.82
C VAL A 145 4.59 -18.36 -5.32
N GLU A 146 4.61 -19.25 -6.30
CA GLU A 146 5.86 -19.69 -6.94
C GLU A 146 6.53 -18.55 -7.70
N TRP A 147 7.86 -18.57 -7.76
CA TRP A 147 8.63 -17.59 -8.51
C TRP A 147 8.33 -17.68 -10.01
N SER A 148 8.04 -16.53 -10.63
CA SER A 148 8.05 -16.35 -12.09
C SER A 148 8.92 -15.15 -12.44
N GLU A 149 9.68 -15.23 -13.54
CA GLU A 149 10.45 -14.09 -14.07
C GLU A 149 9.55 -12.95 -14.55
N ASP A 150 8.29 -13.25 -14.88
CA ASP A 150 7.30 -12.28 -15.36
C ASP A 150 7.11 -11.11 -14.38
N VAL A 151 7.32 -11.34 -13.08
CA VAL A 151 7.13 -10.32 -12.05
C VAL A 151 8.14 -9.16 -12.14
N LEU A 152 9.25 -9.35 -12.85
CA LEU A 152 10.25 -8.31 -13.11
C LEU A 152 9.97 -7.55 -14.42
N HIS A 153 9.01 -8.05 -15.22
CA HIS A 153 8.69 -7.57 -16.56
C HIS A 153 7.22 -7.18 -16.70
N HIS A 154 6.68 -6.56 -15.65
CA HIS A 154 5.26 -6.19 -15.58
C HIS A 154 4.81 -5.33 -16.78
N GLU A 155 5.69 -4.48 -17.31
CA GLU A 155 5.44 -3.60 -18.45
C GLU A 155 4.95 -4.37 -19.69
N LYS A 156 5.35 -5.64 -19.83
CA LYS A 156 4.95 -6.50 -20.97
C LYS A 156 3.52 -7.02 -20.86
N PHE A 157 2.92 -6.94 -19.67
CA PHE A 157 1.59 -7.49 -19.36
C PHE A 157 0.54 -6.40 -19.13
N VAL A 158 0.96 -5.13 -19.05
CA VAL A 158 0.07 -3.97 -19.04
C VAL A 158 -0.79 -3.98 -20.31
N GLU A 159 -2.06 -3.62 -20.19
CA GLU A 159 -3.11 -3.63 -21.23
C GLU A 159 -3.53 -5.02 -21.73
N LYS A 160 -2.70 -6.06 -21.55
CA LYS A 160 -3.05 -7.45 -21.90
C LYS A 160 -3.73 -8.21 -20.75
N TYR A 161 -3.20 -8.08 -19.54
CA TYR A 161 -3.70 -8.77 -18.34
C TYR A 161 -3.89 -7.82 -17.15
N VAL A 162 -3.13 -6.73 -17.10
CA VAL A 162 -3.27 -5.67 -16.10
C VAL A 162 -3.99 -4.49 -16.75
N LYS A 163 -5.22 -4.22 -16.30
CA LYS A 163 -5.98 -3.03 -16.69
C LYS A 163 -5.50 -1.84 -15.84
N LEU A 164 -5.35 -0.68 -16.47
CA LEU A 164 -4.97 0.56 -15.80
C LEU A 164 -5.99 1.64 -16.13
N SER A 165 -6.55 2.25 -15.10
CA SER A 165 -7.52 3.32 -15.26
C SER A 165 -6.81 4.57 -15.77
N PRO A 166 -7.28 5.22 -16.86
CA PRO A 166 -6.71 6.47 -17.34
C PRO A 166 -6.78 7.61 -16.31
N GLY A 167 -7.71 7.52 -15.34
CA GLY A 167 -7.89 8.50 -14.27
C GLY A 167 -6.95 8.32 -13.07
N GLU A 168 -6.26 7.19 -12.96
CA GLU A 168 -5.33 6.94 -11.85
C GLU A 168 -4.01 7.72 -12.05
N TYR A 169 -3.60 8.47 -11.01
CA TYR A 169 -2.41 9.33 -11.01
C TYR A 169 -1.07 8.60 -11.26
N SER A 170 -1.06 7.27 -11.18
CA SER A 170 0.13 6.44 -11.33
C SER A 170 0.22 5.69 -12.66
N SER A 171 -0.85 5.66 -13.45
CA SER A 171 -0.98 4.82 -14.64
C SER A 171 0.09 5.07 -15.71
N SER A 172 0.59 6.30 -15.85
CA SER A 172 1.66 6.60 -16.81
C SER A 172 3.02 6.02 -16.41
N GLN A 173 3.30 5.95 -15.11
CA GLN A 173 4.57 5.41 -14.59
C GLN A 173 4.56 3.89 -14.53
N VAL A 174 3.40 3.31 -14.23
CA VAL A 174 3.18 1.87 -14.16
C VAL A 174 3.40 1.18 -15.52
N ARG A 175 3.27 1.93 -16.63
CA ARG A 175 3.59 1.46 -17.97
C ARG A 175 5.09 1.30 -18.23
N MET A 176 5.94 1.92 -17.41
CA MET A 176 7.39 1.89 -17.60
C MET A 176 8.03 0.73 -16.83
N PRO A 177 9.15 0.15 -17.33
CA PRO A 177 9.93 -0.81 -16.55
C PRO A 177 10.35 -0.26 -15.18
N ILE A 178 10.69 -1.14 -14.24
CA ILE A 178 11.20 -0.72 -12.93
C ILE A 178 12.44 0.17 -13.12
N HIS A 179 12.35 1.42 -12.67
CA HIS A 179 13.40 2.43 -12.84
C HIS A 179 13.65 3.22 -11.56
N ARG A 180 14.81 3.88 -11.47
CA ARG A 180 15.33 4.51 -10.24
C ARG A 180 15.05 6.01 -10.11
N GLU A 181 14.49 6.65 -11.14
CA GLU A 181 14.27 8.11 -11.18
C GLU A 181 13.51 8.64 -9.96
N ALA A 182 12.44 7.96 -9.56
CA ALA A 182 11.57 8.39 -8.47
C ALA A 182 12.22 8.32 -7.07
N LEU A 183 13.44 7.76 -6.94
CA LEU A 183 14.20 7.75 -5.68
C LEU A 183 14.72 9.14 -5.33
N SER A 184 15.19 9.90 -6.33
CA SER A 184 15.92 11.16 -6.12
C SER A 184 15.13 12.42 -6.49
N ASN A 185 13.96 12.30 -7.12
CA ASN A 185 13.20 13.46 -7.62
C ASN A 185 12.82 14.50 -6.55
N TRP A 186 12.76 14.12 -5.27
CA TRP A 186 12.45 15.06 -4.19
C TRP A 186 13.69 15.75 -3.61
N PHE A 187 14.90 15.34 -4.00
CA PHE A 187 16.13 15.89 -3.46
C PHE A 187 16.15 17.41 -3.65
N ASP A 188 16.48 18.12 -2.55
CA ASP A 188 16.53 19.58 -2.51
C ASP A 188 15.19 20.31 -2.74
N PHE A 189 14.06 19.60 -2.78
CA PHE A 189 12.73 20.21 -2.90
C PHE A 189 12.34 21.05 -1.66
N TYR A 190 12.69 20.58 -0.47
CA TYR A 190 12.25 21.20 0.79
C TYR A 190 13.12 22.40 1.18
N SER A 191 12.45 23.49 1.58
CA SER A 191 13.13 24.69 2.10
C SER A 191 13.97 24.38 3.35
N PHE A 192 14.96 25.22 3.64
CA PHE A 192 15.79 25.06 4.84
C PHE A 192 14.95 25.00 6.12
N ASP A 193 13.91 25.83 6.23
CA ASP A 193 13.01 25.86 7.38
C ASP A 193 12.33 24.50 7.62
N VAL A 194 11.79 23.87 6.57
CA VAL A 194 11.18 22.54 6.67
C VAL A 194 12.23 21.47 6.99
N ARG A 195 13.39 21.52 6.32
CA ARG A 195 14.49 20.56 6.55
C ARG A 195 15.01 20.60 7.98
N SER A 196 15.16 21.80 8.55
CA SER A 196 15.66 21.98 9.93
C SER A 196 14.73 21.36 10.98
N ARG A 197 13.42 21.28 10.68
CA ARG A 197 12.38 20.73 11.55
C ARG A 197 11.89 19.34 11.13
N MET A 198 12.52 18.70 10.14
CA MET A 198 12.05 17.44 9.56
C MET A 198 11.88 16.32 10.60
N HIS A 199 12.79 16.23 11.56
CA HIS A 199 12.71 15.27 12.66
C HIS A 199 11.49 15.46 13.59
N GLN A 200 10.99 16.69 13.72
CA GLN A 200 9.79 17.03 14.49
C GLN A 200 8.52 16.83 13.67
N LEU A 201 8.56 17.22 12.38
CA LEU A 201 7.43 17.11 11.47
C LEU A 201 7.12 15.66 11.09
N ALA A 202 8.17 14.85 10.90
CA ALA A 202 8.06 13.47 10.44
C ALA A 202 8.93 12.52 11.30
N PRO A 203 8.61 12.35 12.59
CA PRO A 203 9.39 11.50 13.50
C PRO A 203 9.40 10.03 13.06
N MET A 204 8.41 9.61 12.27
CA MET A 204 8.33 8.27 11.69
C MET A 204 9.49 7.97 10.72
N LEU A 205 10.10 8.97 10.09
CA LEU A 205 11.27 8.73 9.23
C LEU A 205 12.35 7.95 9.97
N ALA A 206 12.73 8.42 11.16
CA ALA A 206 13.76 7.78 11.97
C ALA A 206 13.35 6.37 12.43
N LYS A 207 12.08 6.19 12.84
CA LYS A 207 11.55 4.87 13.26
C LYS A 207 11.57 3.86 12.12
N LEU A 208 11.30 4.30 10.89
CA LEU A 208 11.30 3.50 9.68
C LEU A 208 12.69 3.43 9.02
N GLY A 209 13.75 3.89 9.69
CA GLY A 209 15.13 3.73 9.23
C GLY A 209 15.64 4.78 8.24
N TYR A 210 14.85 5.80 7.94
CA TYR A 210 15.25 6.98 7.15
C TYR A 210 15.83 8.05 8.07
N ASN A 211 17.05 8.54 7.75
CA ASN A 211 17.63 9.65 8.50
C ASN A 211 16.87 10.95 8.18
N PRO A 212 16.22 11.60 9.16
CA PRO A 212 15.43 12.81 8.91
C PRO A 212 16.29 14.03 8.56
N TYR A 213 17.60 14.01 8.86
CA TYR A 213 18.52 15.11 8.58
C TYR A 213 19.15 15.05 7.18
N ASP A 214 19.08 13.90 6.50
CA ASP A 214 19.68 13.72 5.17
C ASP A 214 18.79 14.30 4.07
N ASN A 215 19.30 15.23 3.27
CA ASN A 215 18.56 15.80 2.14
C ASN A 215 18.75 15.01 0.82
N ARG A 216 19.76 14.15 0.79
CA ARG A 216 20.12 13.27 -0.33
C ARG A 216 20.54 11.91 0.22
N PRO A 217 19.62 11.17 0.87
CA PRO A 217 19.96 9.89 1.49
C PRO A 217 20.45 8.88 0.45
N ASN A 218 21.44 8.09 0.84
CA ASN A 218 21.86 6.93 0.06
C ASN A 218 20.98 5.72 0.43
N TYR A 219 19.96 5.45 -0.38
CA TYR A 219 19.03 4.36 -0.07
C TYR A 219 19.63 2.96 -0.16
N THR A 220 20.83 2.78 -0.73
CA THR A 220 21.49 1.47 -0.71
C THR A 220 21.80 1.01 0.71
N ASP A 221 21.94 1.93 1.67
CA ASP A 221 22.11 1.65 3.09
C ASP A 221 20.95 0.81 3.68
N LEU A 222 19.74 0.92 3.11
CA LEU A 222 18.57 0.13 3.51
C LEU A 222 18.73 -1.36 3.17
N LEU A 223 19.53 -1.70 2.15
CA LEU A 223 19.81 -3.09 1.78
C LEU A 223 20.71 -3.75 2.84
N TYR A 224 21.66 -3.01 3.41
CA TYR A 224 22.62 -3.54 4.38
C TYR A 224 22.02 -3.73 5.78
N LYS A 225 21.18 -2.80 6.24
CA LYS A 225 20.58 -2.83 7.60
C LYS A 225 19.69 -4.06 7.85
N HIS A 226 19.06 -4.61 6.82
CA HIS A 226 18.20 -5.80 6.96
C HIS A 226 19.00 -7.11 7.08
N SER A 227 20.16 -7.20 6.42
CA SER A 227 21.02 -8.39 6.46
C SER A 227 21.55 -8.75 7.85
N LEU A 228 21.42 -7.83 8.82
CA LEU A 228 21.77 -8.01 10.22
C LEU A 228 20.57 -8.41 11.10
N ARG A 229 19.32 -8.16 10.67
CA ARG A 229 18.11 -8.62 11.35
C ARG A 229 17.77 -10.07 10.99
N ASP A 230 17.99 -10.50 9.75
CA ASP A 230 17.75 -11.88 9.30
C ASP A 230 18.79 -12.90 9.81
N ARG A 231 19.82 -12.46 10.54
CA ARG A 231 20.87 -13.32 11.14
C ARG A 231 20.71 -13.56 12.65
N LYS A 232 19.63 -13.10 13.26
CA LYS A 232 19.26 -13.40 14.65
C LYS A 232 17.95 -14.18 14.68
#